data_AF-A0A3M1GYS9-F1
#
_entry.id   AF-A0A3M1GYS9-F1
#
_cell.length_a   1.000
_cell.length_b   1.000
_cell.length_c   1.000
_cell.angle_alpha   90.00
_cell.angle_beta   90.00
_cell.angle_gamma   90.00
#
_symmetry.space_group_name_H-M   'P 1'
#
loop_
_entity.id
_entity.type
_entity.pdbx_description
1 polymer ?
#
loop_
_entity_poly.entity_id
_entity_poly.type
_entity_poly.pdbx_seq_one_letter_code
_entity_poly.pdbx_strand_id
1 'polypeptide(L)'
;MGIALAVRRRANCLGSRVGAVLVLEDRVIATGYNGTAQGLPNCDEGGCERCANRTRYGRGQGYDVCVCVHAELNALLSAARFGIRCEGAAIYTTLQPCFGCAKAL
;
A
#
# COMPACT_ATOMS: atom_id res chain seq x y z
N MET A 1 -6.91 14.84 -3.45
CA MET A 1 -6.25 14.08 -2.35
C MET A 1 -7.21 13.53 -1.28
N GLY A 2 -8.41 14.09 -1.05
CA GLY A 2 -9.33 13.61 0.00
C GLY A 2 -9.70 12.12 -0.06
N ILE A 3 -9.87 11.56 -1.26
CA ILE A 3 -10.17 10.13 -1.47
C ILE A 3 -9.01 9.26 -0.96
N ALA A 4 -7.76 9.59 -1.30
CA ALA A 4 -6.60 8.83 -0.84
C ALA A 4 -6.46 8.85 0.70
N LEU A 5 -6.79 9.99 1.34
CA LEU A 5 -6.83 10.09 2.80
C LEU A 5 -7.96 9.25 3.42
N ALA A 6 -9.10 9.09 2.74
CA ALA A 6 -10.18 8.21 3.18
C ALA A 6 -9.76 6.74 3.05
N VAL A 7 -9.16 6.34 1.92
CA VAL A 7 -8.62 4.99 1.68
C VAL A 7 -7.56 4.63 2.73
N ARG A 8 -6.67 5.57 3.08
CA ARG A 8 -5.64 5.43 4.13
C ARG A 8 -6.21 4.96 5.47
N ARG A 9 -7.47 5.29 5.80
CA ARG A 9 -8.08 4.92 7.08
C ARG A 9 -8.23 3.40 7.25
N ARG A 10 -8.23 2.63 6.16
CA ARG A 10 -8.25 1.16 6.19
C ARG A 10 -6.87 0.51 6.32
N ALA A 11 -5.78 1.28 6.24
CA ALA A 11 -4.43 0.74 6.41
C ALA A 11 -4.25 0.13 7.81
N ASN A 12 -3.81 -1.12 7.84
CA ASN A 12 -3.59 -1.90 9.06
C ASN A 12 -2.09 -2.01 9.44
N CYS A 13 -1.19 -1.45 8.62
CA CYS A 13 0.23 -1.44 8.94
C CYS A 13 0.52 -0.60 10.20
N LEU A 14 1.21 -1.19 11.17
CA LEU A 14 1.68 -0.50 12.39
C LEU A 14 2.85 0.48 12.14
N GLY A 15 3.37 0.53 10.91
CA GLY A 15 4.35 1.53 10.49
C GLY A 15 3.69 2.82 10.03
N SER A 16 3.89 3.16 8.77
CA SER A 16 3.16 4.27 8.15
C SER A 16 1.81 3.78 7.68
N ARG A 17 0.77 4.62 7.78
CA ARG A 17 -0.52 4.39 7.11
C ARG A 17 -0.54 5.17 5.81
N VAL A 18 -0.70 4.49 4.69
CA VAL A 18 -0.64 5.07 3.34
C VAL A 18 -1.89 4.64 2.56
N GLY A 19 -2.46 5.57 1.82
CA GLY A 19 -3.52 5.31 0.85
C GLY A 19 -3.10 5.78 -0.54
N ALA A 20 -3.53 5.06 -1.56
CA ALA A 20 -3.27 5.33 -2.97
C ALA A 20 -4.56 5.19 -3.79
N VAL A 21 -4.68 5.99 -4.85
CA VAL A 21 -5.80 5.99 -5.78
C VAL A 21 -5.26 6.11 -7.19
N LEU A 22 -5.67 5.20 -8.07
CA LEU A 22 -5.41 5.26 -9.52
C LEU A 22 -6.60 5.93 -10.21
N VAL A 23 -6.30 6.90 -11.07
CA VAL A 23 -7.26 7.72 -11.80
C VAL A 23 -6.95 7.67 -13.28
N LEU A 24 -7.93 7.30 -14.10
CA LEU A 24 -7.84 7.29 -15.56
C LEU A 24 -9.03 8.06 -16.11
N GLU A 25 -8.77 9.05 -16.97
CA GLU A 25 -9.82 9.89 -17.57
C GLU A 25 -10.77 10.47 -16.51
N ASP A 26 -10.20 11.06 -15.45
CA ASP A 26 -10.89 11.63 -14.28
C ASP A 26 -11.77 10.67 -13.48
N ARG A 27 -11.64 9.35 -13.71
CA ARG A 27 -12.36 8.31 -12.97
C ARG A 27 -11.41 7.53 -12.08
N VAL A 28 -11.83 7.30 -10.84
CA VAL A 28 -11.13 6.37 -9.95
C VAL A 28 -11.32 4.96 -10.47
N ILE A 29 -10.24 4.31 -10.88
CA ILE A 29 -10.26 2.95 -11.44
C ILE A 29 -9.81 1.89 -10.43
N ALA A 30 -8.98 2.26 -9.46
CA ALA A 30 -8.55 1.39 -8.38
C ALA A 30 -8.09 2.19 -7.17
N THR A 31 -8.10 1.54 -6.00
CA THR A 31 -7.59 2.11 -4.76
C THR A 31 -6.75 1.07 -4.02
N GLY A 32 -5.84 1.54 -3.17
CA GLY A 32 -5.02 0.67 -2.35
C GLY A 32 -4.65 1.33 -1.03
N TYR A 33 -4.56 0.54 0.02
CA TYR A 33 -3.98 0.94 1.30
C TYR A 33 -2.91 -0.08 1.68
N ASN A 34 -1.95 0.30 2.51
CA ASN A 34 -0.87 -0.60 2.88
C ASN A 34 -1.25 -1.52 4.05
N GLY A 35 -0.81 -2.77 3.98
CA GLY A 35 -1.13 -3.82 4.95
C GLY A 35 -0.55 -5.17 4.57
N THR A 36 -0.75 -6.20 5.39
CA THR A 36 -0.33 -7.57 5.04
C THR A 36 -1.04 -8.07 3.78
N ALA A 37 -0.45 -9.06 3.12
CA ALA A 37 -1.05 -9.67 1.94
C ALA A 37 -2.43 -10.27 2.27
N GLN A 38 -3.32 -10.27 1.27
CA GLN A 38 -4.68 -10.79 1.43
C GLN A 38 -4.66 -12.25 1.90
N GLY A 39 -5.47 -12.56 2.92
CA GLY A 39 -5.57 -13.89 3.52
C GLY A 39 -4.57 -14.17 4.65
N LEU A 40 -3.64 -13.25 4.92
CA LEU A 40 -2.79 -13.29 6.11
C LEU A 40 -3.40 -12.46 7.25
N PRO A 41 -3.08 -12.77 8.52
CA PRO A 41 -3.42 -11.90 9.65
C PRO A 41 -2.96 -10.46 9.39
N ASN A 42 -3.74 -9.50 9.85
CA ASN A 42 -3.41 -8.09 9.65
C ASN A 42 -2.13 -7.73 10.42
N CYS A 43 -1.46 -6.65 10.00
CA CYS A 43 -0.21 -6.23 10.65
C CYS A 43 -0.44 -5.81 12.11
N ASP A 44 -1.58 -5.21 12.41
CA ASP A 44 -2.05 -4.86 13.76
C ASP A 44 -2.55 -6.08 14.57
N GLU A 45 -2.73 -7.23 13.94
CA GLU A 45 -3.00 -8.53 14.57
C GLU A 45 -1.71 -9.36 14.76
N GLY A 46 -0.53 -8.77 14.49
CA GLY A 46 0.75 -9.46 14.61
C GLY A 46 1.18 -10.24 13.36
N GLY A 47 0.50 -10.08 12.22
CA GLY A 47 0.85 -10.76 10.97
C GLY A 47 2.16 -10.30 10.30
N CYS A 48 2.89 -9.36 10.89
CA CYS A 48 4.15 -8.85 10.36
C CYS A 48 5.23 -8.81 11.45
N GLU A 49 6.16 -9.76 11.38
CA GLU A 49 7.28 -9.93 12.33
C GLU A 49 8.05 -8.62 12.57
N ARG A 50 8.35 -7.90 11.48
CA ARG A 50 9.05 -6.61 11.56
C ARG A 50 8.28 -5.59 12.40
N CYS A 51 6.98 -5.49 12.16
CA CYS A 51 6.16 -4.46 12.76
C CYS A 51 5.79 -4.79 14.21
N ALA A 52 5.65 -6.08 14.54
CA ALA A 52 5.44 -6.57 15.90
C ALA A 52 6.68 -6.38 16.79
N ASN A 53 7.89 -6.47 16.23
CA ASN A 53 9.15 -6.44 17.00
C ASN A 53 9.98 -5.16 16.78
N ARG A 54 9.43 -3.99 17.15
CA ARG A 54 10.09 -2.68 16.96
C ARG A 54 11.36 -2.46 17.78
N THR A 55 11.55 -3.21 18.85
CA THR A 55 12.81 -3.21 19.63
C THR A 55 13.96 -3.86 18.85
N ARG A 56 13.65 -4.83 17.97
CA ARG A 56 14.61 -5.51 17.10
C ARG A 56 14.79 -4.79 15.76
N TYR A 57 13.70 -4.25 15.20
CA TYR A 57 13.69 -3.62 13.88
C TYR A 57 13.37 -2.13 13.99
N GLY A 58 14.43 -1.31 14.03
CA GLY A 58 14.31 0.15 14.06
C GLY A 58 13.75 0.75 12.77
N ARG A 59 13.66 2.10 12.75
CA ARG A 59 13.35 2.82 11.50
C ARG A 59 14.42 2.50 10.46
N GLY A 60 14.01 2.29 9.21
CA GLY A 60 14.95 1.98 8.13
C GLY A 60 15.39 0.51 8.05
N GLN A 61 15.04 -0.36 9.01
CA GLN A 61 15.57 -1.72 9.09
C GLN A 61 14.50 -2.80 8.92
N GLY A 62 14.92 -4.03 8.59
CA GLY A 62 14.09 -5.24 8.55
C GLY A 62 13.04 -5.28 7.44
N TYR A 63 13.22 -4.52 6.35
CA TYR A 63 12.25 -4.48 5.25
C TYR A 63 12.19 -5.77 4.43
N ASP A 64 13.27 -6.57 4.46
CA ASP A 64 13.38 -7.91 3.90
C ASP A 64 12.42 -8.92 4.56
N VAL A 65 12.10 -8.75 5.84
CA VAL A 65 11.13 -9.58 6.58
C VAL A 65 9.74 -8.92 6.69
N CYS A 66 9.54 -7.76 6.06
CA CYS A 66 8.25 -7.08 6.06
C CYS A 66 7.32 -7.68 5.02
N VAL A 67 6.22 -8.30 5.46
CA VAL A 67 5.21 -8.89 4.56
C VAL A 67 4.10 -7.90 4.17
N CYS A 68 4.17 -6.64 4.61
CA CYS A 68 3.21 -5.62 4.22
C CYS A 68 3.42 -5.18 2.77
N VAL A 69 2.35 -5.20 1.98
CA VAL A 69 2.29 -4.62 0.65
C VAL A 69 1.96 -3.13 0.77
N HIS A 70 2.64 -2.32 -0.05
CA HIS A 70 2.45 -0.87 -0.09
C HIS A 70 1.13 -0.49 -0.75
N ALA A 71 0.65 0.73 -0.48
CA ALA A 71 -0.65 1.19 -0.97
C ALA A 71 -0.68 1.30 -2.49
N GLU A 72 0.42 1.78 -3.07
CA GLU A 72 0.64 1.95 -4.50
C GLU A 72 0.58 0.60 -5.23
N LEU A 73 1.34 -0.38 -4.72
CA LEU A 73 1.30 -1.75 -5.24
C LEU A 73 -0.08 -2.39 -5.06
N ASN A 74 -0.75 -2.19 -3.91
CA ASN A 74 -2.10 -2.72 -3.72
C ASN A 74 -3.11 -2.10 -4.70
N ALA A 75 -2.97 -0.82 -5.08
CA ALA A 75 -3.80 -0.21 -6.10
C ALA A 75 -3.60 -0.87 -7.47
N LEU A 76 -2.34 -1.07 -7.89
CA LEU A 76 -1.99 -1.78 -9.14
C LEU A 76 -2.46 -3.23 -9.13
N LEU A 77 -2.22 -3.96 -8.04
CA LEU A 77 -2.63 -5.36 -7.88
C LEU A 77 -4.16 -5.50 -7.89
N SER A 78 -4.88 -4.56 -7.28
CA SER A 78 -6.35 -4.53 -7.35
C SER A 78 -6.82 -4.36 -8.79
N ALA A 79 -6.22 -3.42 -9.54
CA ALA A 79 -6.56 -3.24 -10.95
C ALA A 79 -6.25 -4.50 -11.77
N ALA A 80 -5.07 -5.10 -11.58
CA ALA A 80 -4.65 -6.32 -12.26
C ALA A 80 -5.58 -7.52 -11.97
N ARG A 81 -6.00 -7.71 -10.71
CA ARG A 81 -6.93 -8.78 -10.31
C ARG A 81 -8.28 -8.72 -11.04
N PHE A 82 -8.74 -7.52 -11.38
CA PHE A 82 -10.00 -7.31 -12.08
C PHE A 82 -9.84 -6.99 -13.57
N GLY A 83 -8.62 -7.10 -14.12
CA GLY A 83 -8.36 -6.82 -15.54
C GLY A 83 -8.56 -5.35 -15.93
N ILE A 84 -8.36 -4.42 -15.00
CA ILE A 84 -8.54 -2.99 -15.22
C ILE A 84 -7.24 -2.40 -15.79
N ARG A 85 -7.33 -1.81 -16.99
CA ARG A 85 -6.21 -1.11 -17.64
C ARG A 85 -5.74 0.07 -16.78
N CYS A 86 -4.43 0.14 -16.53
CA CYS A 86 -3.78 1.25 -15.82
C CYS A 86 -2.93 2.16 -16.72
N GLU A 87 -2.67 1.77 -17.97
CA GLU A 87 -1.89 2.57 -18.92
C GLU A 87 -2.49 3.98 -19.09
N GLY A 88 -1.67 5.02 -18.93
CA GLY A 88 -2.09 6.42 -18.98
C GLY A 88 -2.81 6.93 -17.72
N ALA A 89 -2.94 6.12 -16.67
CA ALA A 89 -3.53 6.55 -15.41
C ALA A 89 -2.53 7.39 -14.57
N ALA A 90 -3.07 8.32 -13.78
CA ALA A 90 -2.33 9.01 -12.74
C ALA A 90 -2.54 8.31 -11.38
N ILE A 91 -1.49 8.26 -10.56
CA ILE A 91 -1.59 7.80 -9.18
C ILE A 91 -1.51 8.97 -8.19
N TYR A 92 -2.39 8.96 -7.19
CA TYR A 92 -2.34 9.86 -6.05
C TYR A 92 -2.10 9.07 -4.79
N THR A 93 -1.00 9.34 -4.08
CA THR A 93 -0.63 8.67 -2.84
C THR A 93 -0.47 9.66 -1.70
N THR A 94 -0.81 9.24 -0.47
CA THR A 94 -0.67 10.07 0.74
C THR A 94 0.78 10.21 1.23
N LEU A 95 1.71 9.43 0.68
CA LEU A 95 3.13 9.46 0.98
C LEU A 95 3.93 9.30 -0.32
N GLN A 96 5.08 9.96 -0.43
CA GLN A 96 5.97 9.78 -1.58
C GLN A 96 6.29 8.28 -1.79
N PRO A 97 6.16 7.75 -3.02
CA PRO A 97 6.45 6.35 -3.29
C PRO A 97 7.89 5.96 -2.93
N CYS A 98 8.06 4.77 -2.38
CA CYS A 98 9.40 4.20 -2.22
C CYS A 98 9.95 3.79 -3.60
N PHE A 99 11.27 3.56 -3.69
CA PHE A 99 11.91 3.15 -4.95
C PHE A 99 11.30 1.88 -5.56
N GLY A 100 10.82 0.95 -4.73
CA GLY A 100 10.12 -0.26 -5.20
C GLY A 100 8.79 0.05 -5.88
N CYS A 101 7.98 0.93 -5.28
CA CYS A 101 6.71 1.37 -5.86
C CYS A 101 6.93 2.24 -7.09
N ALA A 102 7.91 3.14 -7.07
CA ALA A 102 8.26 4.00 -8.20
C ALA A 102 8.72 3.22 -9.44
N LYS A 103 9.31 2.03 -9.27
CA LYS A 103 9.66 1.14 -10.39
C LYS A 103 8.47 0.35 -10.95
N ALA A 104 7.41 0.19 -10.16
CA ALA A 104 6.23 -0.59 -10.55
C ALA A 104 5.13 0.28 -11.18
N LEU A 105 5.15 1.59 -10.89
CA LEU A 105 4.30 2.61 -11.49
C LEU A 105 4.84 3.03 -12.86
#